data_AF-A0A3B0JSW1-F1
#
_entry.id   AF-A0A3B0JSW1-F1
#
_cell.length_a   1.000
_cell.length_b   1.000
_cell.length_c   1.000
_cell.angle_alpha   90.00
_cell.angle_beta   90.00
_cell.angle_gamma   90.00
#
_symmetry.space_group_name_H-M   'P 1'
#
loop_
_entity.id
_entity.type
_entity.pdbx_description
1 polymer ?
#
loop_
_entity_poly.entity_id
_entity_poly.type
_entity_poly.pdbx_seq_one_letter_code
_entity_poly.pdbx_strand_id
1 'polypeptide(L)'
;MIDEQKLKKNSENKQRSSSRPHRMHKKGANDPLRKKKKALKKLRKRSPRTNFSYQLFLYRQELKRASADFSYLRLSRAKIMLTNELIAKKIGSNEQMSSVDDLKMLSRELQFKKRLASQVERLEEFKNLGLTEMILDGKKTTL
;
A
#
# COMPACT_ATOMS: atom_id res chain seq x y z
N MET A 1 -76.96 -17.36 -24.02
CA MET A 1 -76.58 -16.50 -22.89
C MET A 1 -76.15 -15.15 -23.46
N ILE A 2 -77.08 -14.18 -23.53
CA ILE A 2 -77.02 -12.85 -22.87
C ILE A 2 -75.58 -12.49 -22.41
N ASP A 3 -74.90 -11.40 -22.80
CA ASP A 3 -75.38 -10.11 -23.30
C ASP A 3 -74.28 -9.29 -24.02
N GLU A 4 -74.79 -8.51 -24.97
CA GLU A 4 -74.48 -7.10 -25.29
C GLU A 4 -73.02 -6.61 -25.39
N GLN A 5 -72.55 -6.30 -26.60
CA GLN A 5 -72.80 -5.04 -27.33
C GLN A 5 -72.19 -3.79 -26.67
N LYS A 6 -71.17 -3.22 -27.32
CA LYS A 6 -71.21 -1.89 -27.99
C LYS A 6 -69.76 -1.46 -28.29
N LEU A 7 -69.37 -1.32 -29.56
CA LEU A 7 -69.62 -0.13 -30.41
C LEU A 7 -69.11 1.14 -29.68
N LYS A 8 -68.28 2.02 -30.21
CA LYS A 8 -67.97 2.42 -31.59
C LYS A 8 -66.98 3.59 -31.46
N LYS A 9 -66.10 3.79 -32.47
CA LYS A 9 -65.74 5.10 -33.09
C LYS A 9 -65.18 6.20 -32.17
N ASN A 10 -64.13 6.94 -32.51
CA ASN A 10 -63.98 7.73 -33.73
C ASN A 10 -62.58 8.36 -33.80
N SER A 11 -62.16 8.61 -35.03
CA SER A 11 -61.14 9.57 -35.46
C SER A 11 -61.33 10.98 -34.91
N GLU A 12 -60.24 11.71 -34.67
CA GLU A 12 -59.86 12.95 -35.37
C GLU A 12 -58.93 13.87 -34.53
N ASN A 13 -57.97 14.43 -35.26
CA ASN A 13 -57.54 15.84 -35.22
C ASN A 13 -56.46 16.37 -34.26
N LYS A 14 -55.58 17.12 -34.95
CA LYS A 14 -54.98 18.43 -34.62
C LYS A 14 -53.55 18.50 -34.06
N GLN A 15 -52.71 18.92 -35.02
CA GLN A 15 -51.48 19.68 -34.96
C GLN A 15 -51.32 20.71 -33.81
N ARG A 16 -50.04 21.12 -33.66
CA ARG A 16 -49.45 22.30 -32.99
C ARG A 16 -48.96 21.99 -31.56
N SER A 17 -47.71 22.21 -31.18
CA SER A 17 -46.93 23.43 -31.41
C SER A 17 -45.44 23.26 -31.11
N SER A 18 -44.68 24.09 -31.82
CA SER A 18 -43.30 24.52 -31.64
C SER A 18 -42.84 24.77 -30.19
N SER A 19 -41.66 24.24 -29.84
CA SER A 19 -40.62 25.00 -29.12
C SER A 19 -39.27 24.26 -29.17
N ARG A 20 -38.31 24.81 -29.94
CA ARG A 20 -36.89 24.43 -29.84
C ARG A 20 -36.33 24.93 -28.50
N PRO A 21 -35.28 24.27 -28.00
CA PRO A 21 -34.08 25.04 -27.73
C PRO A 21 -32.91 24.54 -28.56
N HIS A 22 -32.23 25.51 -29.16
CA HIS A 22 -30.98 25.38 -29.88
C HIS A 22 -29.98 24.48 -29.15
N ARG A 23 -29.37 23.54 -29.89
CA ARG A 23 -28.15 22.85 -29.48
C ARG A 23 -27.09 23.89 -29.12
N MET A 24 -26.87 24.10 -27.83
CA MET A 24 -25.68 24.76 -27.32
C MET A 24 -24.47 23.91 -27.73
N HIS A 25 -23.58 24.50 -28.53
CA HIS A 25 -22.27 23.94 -28.83
C HIS A 25 -21.57 23.57 -27.51
N LYS A 26 -21.37 22.26 -27.27
CA LYS A 26 -20.57 21.76 -26.14
C LYS A 26 -19.09 22.10 -26.36
N LYS A 27 -18.71 23.36 -26.14
CA LYS A 27 -17.32 23.74 -25.88
C LYS A 27 -16.97 23.25 -24.47
N GLY A 28 -16.17 22.19 -24.38
CA GLY A 28 -15.77 21.60 -23.10
C GLY A 28 -15.06 20.26 -23.26
N ALA A 29 -14.16 20.18 -24.24
CA ALA A 29 -13.38 18.97 -24.55
C ALA A 29 -12.12 18.80 -23.67
N ASN A 30 -11.79 19.78 -22.83
CA ASN A 30 -10.54 19.85 -22.08
C ASN A 30 -10.74 20.03 -20.57
N ASP A 31 -11.62 19.24 -19.95
CA ASP A 31 -11.57 19.03 -18.50
C ASP A 31 -10.67 17.81 -18.20
N PRO A 32 -9.48 17.99 -17.58
CA PRO A 32 -8.56 16.91 -17.21
C PRO A 32 -9.22 15.85 -16.34
N LEU A 33 -10.15 16.24 -15.45
CA LEU A 33 -10.85 15.33 -14.55
C LEU A 33 -11.79 14.40 -15.32
N ARG A 34 -12.42 14.91 -16.37
CA ARG A 34 -13.33 14.14 -17.23
C ARG A 34 -12.56 13.16 -18.14
N LYS A 35 -11.36 13.53 -18.58
CA LYS A 35 -10.44 12.62 -19.29
C LYS A 35 -9.94 11.48 -18.38
N LYS A 36 -9.55 11.79 -17.13
CA LYS A 36 -9.17 10.77 -16.13
C LYS A 36 -10.31 9.80 -15.81
N LYS A 37 -11.54 10.30 -15.60
CA LYS A 37 -12.73 9.45 -15.38
C LYS A 37 -13.03 8.51 -16.55
N LYS A 38 -12.82 8.97 -17.80
CA LYS A 38 -12.98 8.14 -19.01
C LYS A 38 -11.86 7.10 -19.15
N ALA A 39 -10.61 7.45 -18.81
CA ALA A 39 -9.48 6.51 -18.82
C ALA A 39 -9.66 5.41 -17.77
N LEU A 40 -10.05 5.75 -16.53
CA LEU A 40 -10.38 4.77 -15.49
C LEU A 40 -11.53 3.84 -15.92
N LYS A 41 -12.59 4.38 -16.53
CA LYS A 41 -13.70 3.56 -17.05
C LYS A 41 -13.26 2.62 -18.18
N LYS A 42 -12.27 2.99 -18.99
CA LYS A 42 -11.72 2.15 -20.07
C LYS A 42 -10.82 1.04 -19.53
N LEU A 43 -9.99 1.31 -18.51
CA LEU A 43 -9.23 0.26 -17.81
C LEU A 43 -10.17 -0.77 -17.17
N ARG A 44 -11.24 -0.30 -16.51
CA ARG A 44 -12.21 -1.15 -15.81
C ARG A 44 -13.05 -2.06 -16.73
N LYS A 45 -13.18 -1.70 -18.02
CA LYS A 45 -13.91 -2.49 -19.03
C LYS A 45 -13.06 -3.54 -19.75
N ARG A 46 -11.73 -3.45 -19.67
CA ARG A 46 -10.77 -4.36 -20.34
C ARG A 46 -10.17 -5.39 -19.39
N SER A 47 -10.44 -5.29 -18.10
CA SER A 47 -10.08 -6.32 -17.14
C SER A 47 -10.89 -7.59 -17.48
N PRO A 48 -10.26 -8.76 -17.69
CA PRO A 48 -10.98 -10.03 -17.57
C PRO A 48 -11.68 -10.04 -16.21
N ARG A 49 -12.78 -10.79 -16.03
CA ARG A 49 -13.48 -10.92 -14.75
C ARG A 49 -12.44 -11.28 -13.68
N THR A 50 -11.88 -10.26 -13.03
CA THR A 50 -10.76 -10.46 -12.12
C THR A 50 -11.38 -11.15 -10.94
N ASN A 51 -10.80 -12.29 -10.58
CA ASN A 51 -11.17 -12.94 -9.34
C ASN A 51 -10.93 -11.91 -8.23
N PHE A 52 -12.02 -11.34 -7.72
CA PHE A 52 -11.98 -10.24 -6.78
C PHE A 52 -11.17 -10.63 -5.53
N SER A 53 -11.31 -11.88 -5.09
CA SER A 53 -10.54 -12.46 -3.99
C SER A 53 -9.05 -12.47 -4.29
N TYR A 54 -8.66 -12.88 -5.50
CA TYR A 54 -7.25 -12.88 -5.92
C TYR A 54 -6.68 -11.46 -6.04
N GLN A 55 -7.44 -10.53 -6.60
CA GLN A 55 -7.03 -9.13 -6.71
C GLN A 55 -6.88 -8.47 -5.33
N LEU A 56 -7.79 -8.77 -4.40
CA LEU A 56 -7.71 -8.31 -3.02
C LEU A 56 -6.52 -8.95 -2.28
N PHE A 57 -6.24 -10.23 -2.53
CA PHE A 57 -5.06 -10.92 -2.00
C PHE A 57 -3.77 -10.24 -2.47
N LEU A 58 -3.62 -9.99 -3.77
CA LEU A 58 -2.45 -9.30 -4.33
C LEU A 58 -2.29 -7.91 -3.72
N TYR A 59 -3.38 -7.14 -3.60
CA TYR A 59 -3.33 -5.81 -2.98
C TYR A 59 -2.87 -5.86 -1.53
N ARG A 60 -3.40 -6.80 -0.73
CA ARG A 60 -2.95 -7.00 0.66
C ARG A 60 -1.48 -7.41 0.73
N GLN A 61 -1.00 -8.21 -0.21
CA GLN A 61 0.41 -8.57 -0.29
C GLN A 61 1.30 -7.39 -0.65
N GLU A 62 0.89 -6.55 -1.61
CA GLU A 62 1.65 -5.35 -1.96
C GLU A 62 1.73 -4.37 -0.78
N LEU A 63 0.62 -4.20 -0.04
CA LEU A 63 0.63 -3.38 1.19
C LEU A 63 1.60 -3.93 2.25
N LYS A 64 1.63 -5.26 2.43
CA LYS A 64 2.61 -5.90 3.32
C LYS A 64 4.04 -5.70 2.84
N ARG A 65 4.27 -5.78 1.52
CA ARG A 65 5.58 -5.61 0.89
C ARG A 65 6.10 -4.19 1.08
N ALA A 66 5.28 -3.16 0.87
CA ALA A 66 5.64 -1.77 1.13
C ALA A 66 6.03 -1.49 2.59
N SER A 67 5.42 -2.19 3.56
CA SER A 67 5.83 -2.12 4.97
C SER A 67 7.01 -3.04 5.34
N ALA A 68 7.44 -3.92 4.45
CA ALA A 68 8.46 -4.95 4.70
C ALA A 68 9.76 -4.76 3.90
N ASP A 69 9.72 -3.96 2.84
CA ASP A 69 10.86 -3.68 1.97
C ASP A 69 11.82 -2.70 2.69
N PHE A 70 12.87 -3.27 3.27
CA PHE A 70 14.02 -2.57 3.88
C PHE A 70 13.69 -1.60 5.03
N SER A 71 12.70 -1.96 5.84
CA SER A 71 12.45 -1.33 7.15
C SER A 71 13.73 -1.31 8.00
N TYR A 72 14.03 -0.16 8.61
CA TYR A 72 15.22 0.01 9.46
C TYR A 72 15.20 -1.00 10.62
N LEU A 73 14.03 -1.28 11.19
CA LEU A 73 13.84 -2.28 12.25
C LEU A 73 14.24 -3.68 11.79
N ARG A 74 13.80 -4.11 10.61
CA ARG A 74 14.12 -5.44 10.08
C ARG A 74 15.63 -5.61 9.88
N LEU A 75 16.28 -4.62 9.28
CA LEU A 75 17.73 -4.65 9.08
C LEU A 75 18.49 -4.64 10.42
N SER A 76 18.03 -3.84 11.38
CA SER A 76 18.66 -3.73 12.71
C SER A 76 18.53 -5.03 13.51
N ARG A 77 17.38 -5.69 13.46
CA ARG A 77 17.19 -7.03 14.06
C ARG A 77 18.13 -8.06 13.45
N ALA A 78 18.27 -8.07 12.12
CA ALA A 78 19.21 -8.96 11.43
C ALA A 78 20.67 -8.70 11.84
N LYS A 79 21.09 -7.43 11.96
CA LYS A 79 22.42 -7.06 12.46
C LYS A 79 22.66 -7.59 13.88
N ILE A 80 21.67 -7.50 14.77
CA ILE A 80 21.77 -8.05 16.13
C ILE A 80 21.95 -9.58 16.08
N MET A 81 21.17 -10.28 15.26
CA MET A 81 21.28 -11.74 15.12
C MET A 81 22.65 -12.17 14.62
N LEU A 82 23.15 -11.56 13.53
CA LEU A 82 24.48 -11.86 13.00
C LEU A 82 25.59 -11.57 14.01
N THR A 83 25.45 -10.48 14.77
CA THR A 83 26.43 -10.14 15.84
C THR A 83 26.39 -11.17 16.97
N ASN A 84 25.20 -11.69 17.34
CA ASN A 84 25.08 -12.75 18.33
C ASN A 84 25.79 -14.04 17.88
N GLU A 85 25.60 -14.43 16.62
CA GLU A 85 26.26 -15.62 16.06
C GLU A 85 27.78 -15.45 16.02
N LEU A 86 28.28 -14.27 15.65
CA LEU A 86 29.71 -13.96 15.69
C LEU A 86 30.29 -14.03 17.10
N ILE A 87 29.61 -13.43 18.08
CA ILE A 87 30.00 -13.49 19.50
C ILE A 87 30.01 -14.94 19.99
N ALA A 88 28.95 -15.70 19.72
CA ALA A 88 28.83 -17.09 20.14
C ALA A 88 29.93 -17.96 19.50
N LYS A 89 30.22 -17.75 18.22
CA LYS A 89 31.30 -18.44 17.52
C LYS A 89 32.66 -18.14 18.16
N LYS A 90 32.93 -16.89 18.52
CA LYS A 90 34.22 -16.47 19.13
C LYS A 90 34.38 -16.94 20.57
N ILE A 91 33.29 -17.03 21.32
CA ILE A 91 33.31 -17.55 22.69
C ILE A 91 33.39 -19.09 22.68
N GLY A 92 32.70 -19.74 21.73
CA GLY A 92 32.61 -21.20 21.64
C GLY A 92 33.80 -21.86 20.93
N SER A 93 34.52 -21.14 20.06
CA SER A 93 35.81 -21.59 19.56
C SER A 93 36.80 -21.55 20.72
N ASN A 94 37.18 -22.72 21.21
CA ASN A 94 38.13 -22.91 22.31
C ASN A 94 39.57 -22.44 21.97
N GLU A 95 39.77 -21.82 20.79
CA GLU A 95 40.90 -20.93 20.55
C GLU A 95 40.72 -19.76 21.51
N GLN A 96 41.41 -19.89 22.65
CA GLN A 96 41.56 -18.90 23.69
C GLN A 96 41.49 -17.50 23.08
N MET A 97 40.72 -16.59 23.68
CA MET A 97 40.90 -15.16 23.46
C MET A 97 42.28 -14.75 24.03
N SER A 98 43.34 -15.30 23.45
CA SER A 98 44.71 -15.24 23.92
C SER A 98 45.35 -13.92 23.56
N SER A 99 44.82 -13.25 22.53
CA SER A 99 45.21 -11.89 22.20
C SER A 99 44.29 -10.88 22.87
N VAL A 100 44.92 -9.83 23.43
CA VAL A 100 44.22 -8.64 23.93
C VAL A 100 43.36 -8.00 22.85
N ASP A 101 43.75 -8.11 21.58
CA ASP A 101 43.02 -7.53 20.46
C ASP A 101 41.72 -8.28 20.16
N ASP A 102 41.69 -9.60 20.35
CA ASP A 102 40.45 -10.39 20.23
C ASP A 102 39.44 -9.98 21.31
N LEU A 103 39.93 -9.75 22.53
CA LEU A 103 39.09 -9.27 23.63
C LEU A 103 38.54 -7.86 23.39
N LYS A 104 39.36 -6.94 22.85
CA LYS A 104 38.89 -5.60 22.45
C LYS A 104 37.82 -5.69 21.36
N MET A 105 38.04 -6.57 20.40
CA MET A 105 37.13 -6.76 19.27
C MET A 105 35.80 -7.37 19.74
N LEU A 106 35.82 -8.37 20.62
CA LEU A 106 34.61 -8.90 21.27
C LEU A 106 33.88 -7.83 22.08
N SER A 107 34.61 -7.03 22.86
CA SER A 107 34.05 -5.93 23.64
C SER A 107 33.32 -4.92 22.74
N ARG A 108 33.92 -4.57 21.60
CA ARG A 108 33.29 -3.71 20.59
C ARG A 108 31.99 -4.31 20.05
N GLU A 109 31.97 -5.60 19.75
CA GLU A 109 30.77 -6.29 19.26
C GLU A 109 29.65 -6.33 20.30
N LEU A 110 29.98 -6.60 21.57
CA LEU A 110 29.04 -6.56 22.68
C LEU A 110 28.46 -5.15 22.89
N GLN A 111 29.32 -4.12 22.88
CA GLN A 111 28.87 -2.73 23.01
C GLN A 111 27.99 -2.30 21.83
N PHE A 112 28.37 -2.67 20.61
CA PHE A 112 27.57 -2.42 19.42
C PHE A 112 26.18 -3.05 19.55
N LYS A 113 26.11 -4.35 19.91
CA LYS A 113 24.85 -5.05 20.15
C LYS A 113 23.99 -4.33 21.18
N LYS A 114 24.56 -3.94 22.33
CA LYS A 114 23.82 -3.27 23.41
C LYS A 114 23.22 -1.95 22.93
N ARG A 115 24.00 -1.13 22.23
CA ARG A 115 23.54 0.16 21.70
C ARG A 115 22.45 -0.04 20.65
N LEU A 116 22.65 -0.97 19.72
CA LEU A 116 21.70 -1.24 18.66
C LEU A 116 20.39 -1.84 19.19
N ALA A 117 20.44 -2.71 20.20
CA ALA A 117 19.25 -3.26 20.85
C ALA A 117 18.40 -2.17 21.51
N SER A 118 19.02 -1.25 22.26
CA SER A 118 18.30 -0.12 22.86
C SER A 118 17.70 0.83 21.82
N GLN A 119 18.39 1.04 20.69
CA GLN A 119 17.81 1.78 19.58
C GLN A 119 16.57 1.06 19.06
N VAL A 120 16.69 -0.23 18.72
CA VAL A 120 15.58 -1.06 18.20
C VAL A 120 14.37 -1.05 19.13
N GLU A 121 14.57 -1.19 20.43
CA GLU A 121 13.49 -1.12 21.43
C GLU A 121 12.71 0.21 21.32
N ARG A 122 13.42 1.34 21.32
CA ARG A 122 12.80 2.66 21.12
C ARG A 122 12.06 2.77 19.79
N LEU A 123 12.59 2.18 18.72
CA LEU A 123 11.93 2.17 17.41
C LEU A 123 10.67 1.31 17.41
N GLU A 124 10.66 0.21 18.16
CA GLU A 124 9.47 -0.62 18.33
C GLU A 124 8.38 0.13 19.11
N GLU A 125 8.75 0.91 20.14
CA GLU A 125 7.82 1.81 20.82
C GLU A 125 7.21 2.82 19.86
N PHE A 126 8.02 3.50 19.03
CA PHE A 126 7.52 4.43 18.02
C PHE A 126 6.56 3.77 17.03
N LYS A 127 6.91 2.57 16.56
CA LYS A 127 6.03 1.78 15.69
C LYS A 127 4.71 1.44 16.37
N ASN A 128 4.73 1.06 17.65
CA ASN A 128 3.53 0.75 18.43
C ASN A 128 2.63 1.99 18.63
N LEU A 129 3.23 3.18 18.70
CA LEU A 129 2.53 4.46 18.72
C LEU A 129 2.02 4.90 17.32
N GLY A 130 2.28 4.13 16.27
CA GLY A 130 1.86 4.44 14.90
C GLY A 130 2.76 5.45 14.17
N LEU A 131 3.91 5.80 14.76
CA LEU A 131 4.89 6.70 14.15
C LEU A 131 5.76 5.88 13.20
N THR A 132 5.48 5.97 11.89
CA THR A 132 6.11 5.15 10.85
C THR A 132 7.32 5.82 10.19
N GLU A 133 7.50 7.11 10.42
CA GLU A 133 8.57 7.93 9.86
C GLU A 133 9.43 8.51 10.98
N MET A 134 10.74 8.48 10.79
CA MET A 134 11.69 9.10 11.70
C MET A 134 12.87 9.72 10.98
N ILE A 135 13.50 10.68 11.62
CA ILE A 135 14.68 11.35 11.09
C ILE A 135 15.92 10.71 11.73
N LEU A 136 16.64 9.92 10.94
CA LEU A 136 17.93 9.34 11.27
C LEU A 136 19.01 10.09 10.47
N ASP A 137 20.01 10.65 11.16
CA ASP A 137 21.14 11.37 10.54
C ASP A 137 20.70 12.45 9.52
N GLY A 138 19.62 13.17 9.84
CA GLY A 138 19.04 14.21 8.98
C GLY A 138 18.23 13.70 7.77
N LYS A 139 18.06 12.38 7.62
CA LYS A 139 17.29 11.75 6.55
C LYS A 139 16.00 11.14 7.09
N LYS A 140 14.90 11.30 6.34
CA LYS A 140 13.65 10.61 6.64
C LYS A 140 13.79 9.13 6.31
N THR A 141 13.41 8.30 7.26
CA THR A 141 13.55 6.85 7.23
C THR A 141 12.28 6.21 7.78
N THR A 142 11.81 5.19 7.07
CA THR A 142 10.64 4.39 7.44
C THR A 142 11.03 3.26 8.37
N LEU A 143 10.23 3.05 9.42
CA LEU A 143 10.44 2.01 10.44
C LEU A 143 10.14 0.59 9.97
#